data_AF-A0A916XI41-F1
#
_entry.id   AF-A0A916XI41-F1
#
_cell.length_a   1.000
_cell.length_b   1.000
_cell.length_c   1.000
_cell.angle_alpha   90.00
_cell.angle_beta   90.00
_cell.angle_gamma   90.00
#
_symmetry.space_group_name_H-M   'P 1'
#
loop_
_entity.id
_entity.type
_entity.pdbx_description
1 polymer ?
#
loop_
_entity_poly.entity_id
_entity_poly.type
_entity_poly.pdbx_seq_one_letter_code
_entity_poly.pdbx_strand_id
1 'polypeptide(L)'
;MKQTYEEYKALFEKHIPCRVNHIHHNHREDVDAKEVEARVKGADAVFFAGGDQLKLTSIYGGTGFLFLLKHRYIYERLVVGGTSAGAMVLSTPMIFAGTGADEMIAGNGN
;
A
#
# COMPACT_ATOMS: atom_id res chain seq x y z
N MET A 1 8.69 0.71 11.76
CA MET A 1 8.38 1.33 10.45
C MET A 1 9.60 1.47 9.53
N LYS A 2 10.78 1.96 9.96
CA LYS A 2 11.98 1.99 9.08
C LYS A 2 12.42 0.60 8.59
N GLN A 3 12.47 -0.38 9.48
CA GLN A 3 12.89 -1.75 9.16
C GLN A 3 11.98 -2.40 8.10
N THR A 4 10.67 -2.28 8.27
CA THR A 4 9.65 -2.80 7.34
C THR A 4 9.77 -2.21 5.93
N TYR A 5 10.10 -0.91 5.82
CA TYR A 5 10.30 -0.28 4.51
C TYR A 5 11.53 -0.84 3.78
N GLU A 6 12.67 -0.96 4.46
CA GLU A 6 13.90 -1.48 3.84
C GLU A 6 13.73 -2.95 3.41
N GLU A 7 13.00 -3.74 4.18
CA GLU A 7 12.64 -5.12 3.81
C GLU A 7 11.80 -5.18 2.53
N TYR A 8 10.71 -4.40 2.45
CA TYR A 8 9.87 -4.34 1.25
C TYR A 8 10.62 -3.74 0.05
N LYS A 9 11.43 -2.71 0.26
CA LYS A 9 12.26 -2.12 -0.78
C LYS A 9 13.21 -3.15 -1.37
N ALA A 10 13.98 -3.84 -0.51
CA ALA A 10 14.91 -4.87 -0.95
C ALA A 10 14.19 -5.99 -1.70
N LEU A 11 13.01 -6.42 -1.24
CA LEU A 11 12.21 -7.44 -1.91
C LEU A 11 11.73 -6.98 -3.29
N PHE A 12 11.11 -5.80 -3.39
CA PHE A 12 10.59 -5.29 -4.65
C PHE A 12 11.71 -5.00 -5.65
N GLU A 13 12.80 -4.34 -5.24
CA GLU A 13 13.93 -4.06 -6.14
C GLU A 13 14.65 -5.33 -6.59
N LYS A 14 14.64 -6.40 -5.78
CA LYS A 14 15.20 -7.71 -6.15
C LYS A 14 14.39 -8.45 -7.20
N HIS A 15 13.07 -8.36 -7.15
CA HIS A 15 12.17 -9.18 -7.98
C HIS A 15 11.48 -8.42 -9.11
N ILE A 16 11.41 -7.09 -9.02
CA ILE A 16 10.73 -6.22 -9.96
C ILE A 16 11.69 -5.08 -10.33
N PRO A 17 12.00 -4.87 -11.62
CA PRO A 17 12.74 -3.70 -12.07
C PRO A 17 11.87 -2.45 -11.88
N CYS A 18 11.90 -1.91 -10.67
CA CYS A 18 11.10 -0.77 -10.24
C CYS A 18 11.90 0.12 -9.29
N ARG A 19 11.46 1.37 -9.17
CA ARG A 19 11.99 2.31 -8.18
C ARG A 19 11.02 2.39 -7.02
N VAL A 20 11.45 1.95 -5.85
CA VAL A 20 10.64 2.01 -4.63
C VAL A 20 10.89 3.33 -3.92
N ASN A 21 9.82 4.06 -3.61
CA ASN A 21 9.88 5.29 -2.83
C ASN A 21 8.95 5.19 -1.61
N HIS A 22 9.33 5.78 -0.48
CA HIS A 22 8.54 5.74 0.76
C HIS A 22 7.69 6.99 0.95
N ILE A 23 6.40 6.85 1.23
CA ILE A 23 5.55 7.95 1.73
C ILE A 23 5.35 7.74 3.22
N HIS A 24 6.12 8.47 4.04
CA HIS A 24 5.95 8.45 5.48
C HIS A 24 4.92 9.51 5.89
N HIS A 25 3.93 9.14 6.68
CA HIS A 25 2.92 10.04 7.21
C HIS A 25 2.49 9.59 8.59
N ASN A 26 2.34 10.54 9.50
CA ASN A 26 1.85 10.32 10.87
C ASN A 26 0.53 11.07 11.11
N HIS A 27 0.29 12.14 10.36
CA HIS A 27 -0.87 13.02 10.48
C HIS A 27 -1.58 13.17 9.14
N ARG A 28 -2.79 13.75 9.17
CA ARG A 28 -3.62 13.98 7.98
C ARG A 28 -2.99 14.98 7.01
N GLU A 29 -2.35 16.03 7.52
CA GLU A 29 -1.70 17.04 6.69
C GLU A 29 -0.56 16.47 5.84
N ASP A 30 0.12 15.43 6.34
CA ASP A 30 1.24 14.78 5.63
C ASP A 30 0.81 14.18 4.29
N VAL A 31 -0.45 13.71 4.19
CA VAL A 31 -0.96 13.08 2.97
C VAL A 31 -1.64 14.06 2.01
N ASP A 32 -2.08 15.22 2.49
CA ASP A 32 -2.62 16.31 1.65
C ASP A 32 -1.52 17.22 1.07
N ALA A 33 -0.26 16.95 1.37
CA ALA A 33 0.86 17.66 0.77
C ALA A 33 0.92 17.45 -0.75
N LYS A 34 1.11 18.55 -1.51
CA LYS A 34 1.23 18.52 -2.98
C LYS A 34 2.32 17.57 -3.49
N GLU A 35 3.38 17.38 -2.71
CA GLU A 35 4.45 16.42 -3.03
C GLU A 35 3.92 14.98 -3.04
N VAL A 36 3.12 14.61 -2.05
CA VAL A 36 2.50 13.28 -1.97
C VAL A 36 1.51 13.10 -3.13
N GLU A 37 0.71 14.10 -3.45
CA GLU A 37 -0.19 14.09 -4.59
C GLU A 37 0.53 13.83 -5.92
N ALA A 38 1.63 14.56 -6.17
CA ALA A 38 2.44 14.38 -7.38
C ALA A 38 3.05 12.98 -7.47
N ARG A 39 3.53 12.44 -6.35
CA ARG A 39 4.07 11.08 -6.27
C ARG A 39 3.01 10.03 -6.54
N VAL A 40 1.79 10.21 -6.01
CA VAL A 40 0.67 9.31 -6.30
C VAL A 40 0.27 9.40 -7.76
N LYS A 41 0.26 10.58 -8.39
CA LYS A 41 -0.05 10.72 -9.84
C LYS A 41 0.97 10.01 -10.74
N GLY A 42 2.24 10.02 -10.35
CA GLY A 42 3.32 9.38 -11.11
C GLY A 42 3.57 7.91 -10.80
N ALA A 43 2.81 7.29 -9.88
CA ALA A 43 3.05 5.91 -9.47
C ALA A 43 2.36 4.89 -10.39
N ASP A 44 3.04 3.81 -10.75
CA ASP A 44 2.43 2.65 -11.42
C ASP A 44 1.82 1.66 -10.42
N ALA A 45 2.35 1.66 -9.19
CA ALA A 45 1.88 0.82 -8.09
C ALA A 45 1.95 1.54 -6.74
N VAL A 46 0.99 1.26 -5.86
CA VAL A 46 0.96 1.69 -4.46
C VAL A 46 0.86 0.47 -3.56
N PHE A 47 1.77 0.35 -2.59
CA PHE A 47 1.78 -0.74 -1.63
C PHE A 47 1.63 -0.22 -0.20
N PHE A 48 0.63 -0.71 0.51
CA PHE A 48 0.43 -0.41 1.93
C PHE A 48 1.10 -1.49 2.77
N ALA A 49 2.29 -1.17 3.31
CA ALA A 49 2.89 -1.97 4.37
C ALA A 49 1.93 -1.94 5.57
N GLY A 50 1.44 -3.10 6.00
CA GLY A 50 0.35 -3.24 6.97
C GLY A 50 0.52 -2.44 8.28
N GLY A 51 -0.58 -2.29 9.02
CA GLY A 51 -0.64 -1.48 10.24
C GLY A 51 -2.05 -1.41 10.81
N ASP A 52 -2.33 -0.39 11.63
CA ASP A 52 -3.66 -0.16 12.19
C ASP A 52 -4.62 0.36 11.10
N GLN A 53 -5.58 -0.49 10.70
CA GLN A 53 -6.58 -0.17 9.69
C GLN A 53 -7.43 1.04 10.06
N LEU A 54 -7.73 1.24 11.35
CA LEU A 54 -8.51 2.37 11.84
C LEU A 54 -7.70 3.67 11.68
N LYS A 55 -6.38 3.60 11.89
CA LYS A 55 -5.47 4.73 11.67
C LYS A 55 -5.41 5.13 10.20
N LEU A 56 -5.34 4.16 9.28
CA LEU A 56 -5.36 4.45 7.83
C LEU A 56 -6.68 5.09 7.39
N THR A 57 -7.81 4.55 7.87
CA THR A 57 -9.13 5.11 7.53
C THR A 57 -9.31 6.53 8.10
N SER A 58 -8.78 6.79 9.31
CA SER A 58 -8.85 8.10 9.95
C SER A 58 -7.96 9.14 9.27
N ILE A 59 -6.74 8.77 8.87
CA ILE A 59 -5.80 9.67 8.18
C ILE A 59 -6.24 9.93 6.74
N TYR A 60 -6.72 8.92 6.01
CA TYR A 60 -7.04 9.06 4.59
C TYR A 60 -8.51 9.44 4.33
N GLY A 61 -9.41 9.15 5.25
CA GLY A 61 -10.84 9.42 5.08
C GLY A 61 -11.07 10.90 4.81
N GLY A 62 -11.68 11.25 3.68
CA GLY A 62 -12.00 12.64 3.31
C GLY A 62 -10.81 13.50 2.86
N THR A 63 -9.63 12.92 2.61
CA THR A 63 -8.47 13.64 2.06
C THR A 63 -8.45 13.61 0.52
N GLY A 64 -7.76 14.58 -0.08
CA GLY A 64 -7.55 14.60 -1.54
C GLY A 64 -6.74 13.40 -2.00
N PHE A 65 -5.83 12.92 -1.14
CA PHE A 65 -5.06 11.69 -1.35
C PHE A 65 -5.93 10.47 -1.62
N LEU A 66 -6.92 10.20 -0.75
CA LEU A 66 -7.78 9.03 -0.92
C LEU A 66 -8.67 9.14 -2.15
N PHE A 67 -9.18 10.34 -2.43
CA PHE A 67 -9.97 10.60 -3.63
C PHE A 67 -9.14 10.32 -4.90
N LEU A 68 -7.94 10.88 -4.97
CA LEU A 68 -7.01 10.66 -6.08
C LEU A 68 -6.67 9.17 -6.23
N LEU A 69 -6.31 8.50 -5.14
CA LEU A 69 -5.95 7.09 -5.18
C LEU A 69 -7.10 6.22 -5.72
N LYS A 70 -8.33 6.47 -5.24
CA LYS A 70 -9.54 5.80 -5.74
C LYS A 70 -9.81 6.12 -7.21
N HIS A 71 -9.67 7.38 -7.62
CA HIS A 71 -9.86 7.79 -9.01
C HIS A 71 -8.88 7.07 -9.93
N ARG A 72 -7.58 7.10 -9.62
CA ARG A 72 -6.55 6.41 -10.41
C ARG A 72 -6.76 4.90 -10.44
N TYR A 73 -7.17 4.31 -9.33
CA TYR A 73 -7.46 2.87 -9.28
C TYR A 73 -8.67 2.46 -10.14
N ILE A 74 -9.71 3.30 -10.22
CA ILE A 74 -10.92 3.00 -11.01
C ILE A 74 -10.71 3.29 -12.50
N TYR A 75 -10.02 4.39 -12.83
CA TYR A 75 -9.99 4.96 -14.18
C TYR A 75 -8.61 4.87 -14.88
N GLU A 76 -7.55 4.49 -14.16
CA GLU A 76 -6.20 4.40 -14.69
C GLU A 76 -5.56 3.03 -14.40
N ARG A 77 -4.38 2.78 -14.99
CA ARG A 77 -3.59 1.58 -14.72
C ARG A 77 -2.77 1.78 -13.45
N LEU A 78 -3.40 1.65 -12.30
CA LEU A 78 -2.73 1.68 -11.00
C LEU A 78 -2.88 0.33 -10.29
N VAL A 79 -1.75 -0.32 -9.98
CA VAL A 79 -1.76 -1.52 -9.14
C VAL A 79 -1.77 -1.11 -7.68
N VAL A 80 -2.72 -1.61 -6.89
CA VAL A 80 -2.74 -1.38 -5.45
C VAL A 80 -2.65 -2.69 -4.70
N GLY A 81 -1.68 -2.77 -3.78
CA GLY A 81 -1.46 -3.93 -2.93
C GLY A 81 -1.25 -3.53 -1.46
N GLY A 82 -1.25 -4.52 -0.57
CA GLY A 82 -0.93 -4.29 0.83
C GLY A 82 -0.97 -5.57 1.64
N THR A 83 -0.41 -5.52 2.85
CA THR A 83 -0.50 -6.63 3.81
C THR A 83 -1.60 -6.36 4.83
N SER A 84 -2.53 -7.31 4.99
CA SER A 84 -3.63 -7.28 5.96
C SER A 84 -4.47 -5.99 5.90
N ALA A 85 -4.36 -5.09 6.89
CA ALA A 85 -5.09 -3.81 6.96
C ALA A 85 -5.00 -2.95 5.69
N GLY A 86 -3.86 -2.97 4.99
CA GLY A 86 -3.66 -2.20 3.75
C GLY A 86 -4.46 -2.71 2.55
N ALA A 87 -4.76 -4.01 2.50
CA ALA A 87 -5.60 -4.62 1.47
C ALA A 87 -7.10 -4.37 1.70
N MET A 88 -7.50 -4.09 2.95
CA MET A 88 -8.92 -3.96 3.32
C MET A 88 -9.52 -2.58 3.05
N VAL A 89 -8.70 -1.51 2.95
CA VAL A 89 -9.21 -0.14 2.78
C VAL A 89 -9.74 0.15 1.35
N LEU A 90 -9.51 -0.74 0.38
CA LEU A 90 -9.66 -0.44 -1.06
C LEU A 90 -10.44 -1.45 -1.94
N SER A 91 -11.27 -2.36 -1.41
CA SER A 91 -12.11 -3.23 -2.25
C SER A 91 -13.04 -2.39 -3.17
N THR A 92 -12.89 -2.34 -4.50
CA THR A 92 -13.01 -3.40 -5.55
C THR A 92 -12.32 -2.88 -6.84
N PRO A 93 -11.52 -3.62 -7.67
CA PRO A 93 -11.16 -5.04 -7.71
C PRO A 93 -9.72 -5.38 -7.24
N MET A 94 -9.63 -6.30 -6.30
CA MET A 94 -8.38 -6.72 -5.65
C MET A 94 -7.58 -7.69 -6.53
N ILE A 95 -6.33 -7.35 -6.90
CA ILE A 95 -5.39 -8.30 -7.52
C ILE A 95 -4.57 -8.96 -6.41
N PHE A 96 -4.93 -10.20 -6.08
CA PHE A 96 -4.13 -11.08 -5.23
C PHE A 96 -3.14 -11.86 -6.13
N ALA A 97 -2.03 -11.23 -6.51
CA ALA A 97 -0.91 -11.97 -7.07
C ALA A 97 -0.11 -12.62 -5.94
N GLY A 98 -0.76 -13.57 -5.25
CA GLY A 98 -0.08 -14.52 -4.37
C GLY A 98 0.41 -15.70 -5.20
N THR A 99 1.61 -15.62 -5.76
CA THR A 99 2.34 -16.84 -6.11
C THR A 99 2.96 -17.37 -4.83
N GLY A 100 2.32 -18.38 -4.26
CA GLY A 100 2.72 -19.02 -3.02
C GLY A 100 4.11 -19.65 -3.08
N ALA A 101 4.81 -19.56 -1.96
CA ALA A 101 5.76 -20.55 -1.47
C ALA A 101 6.12 -20.20 -0.01
N ASP A 102 5.13 -20.28 0.89
CA ASP A 102 5.31 -20.94 2.17
C ASP A 102 3.93 -21.02 2.86
N GLU A 103 3.41 -22.24 2.86
CA GLU A 103 2.24 -22.62 3.63
C GLU A 103 2.58 -22.48 5.11
N MET A 104 2.00 -21.48 5.77
CA MET A 104 1.99 -21.45 7.24
C MET A 104 1.09 -22.59 7.71
N ILE A 105 1.69 -23.76 7.96
CA ILE A 105 1.05 -24.87 8.67
C ILE A 105 0.72 -24.38 10.08
N ALA A 106 -0.56 -24.03 10.30
CA ALA A 106 -1.16 -23.97 11.62
C ALA A 106 -1.98 -25.25 11.80
N GLY A 107 -1.32 -26.32 12.24
CA GLY A 107 -1.97 -27.62 12.46
C GLY A 107 -1.07 -28.65 13.12
N ASN A 108 -1.05 -28.66 14.45
CA ASN A 108 -1.13 -29.83 15.35
C ASN A 108 -0.85 -29.32 16.78
N GLY A 109 -1.63 -29.64 17.81
CA GLY A 109 -2.42 -30.86 18.02
C GLY A 109 -1.57 -31.90 18.74
N ASN A 110 -1.24 -31.64 20.00
CA ASN A 110 -1.23 -32.56 21.17
C ASN A 110 -0.57 -31.90 22.37
#